data_AF-A0A5J6P3X7-F1
#
_entry.id   AF-A0A5J6P3X7-F1
#
_cell.length_a   1.000
_cell.length_b   1.000
_cell.length_c   1.000
_cell.angle_alpha   90.00
_cell.angle_beta   90.00
_cell.angle_gamma   90.00
#
_symmetry.space_group_name_H-M   'P 1'
#
loop_
_entity.id
_entity.type
_entity.pdbx_description
1 polymer ?
#
loop_
_entity_poly.entity_id
_entity_poly.type
_entity_poly.pdbx_seq_one_letter_code
_entity_poly.pdbx_strand_id
1 'polypeptide(L)'
;MNPFLKFIAIISIIPLLIGLYFFDNIKGYYRFKLYCEKEGGLKVFDPIKKGVGLLAKNKEEAHSAALLENIGFVRYKDEDGNFYDIKYLGGNFQVDVSFDKKPADLSVEPNYQWKNINSNVFGELRLSKTGYEIFNFSKNSVSVRYSIFYYSRFDRRKTLLDAPSHIGCFNNFSKDYRYKDPLFKEIDSAFQN
;
A
#
# COMPACT_ATOMS: atom_id res chain seq x y z
N MET A 1 -45.08 15.68 34.50
CA MET A 1 -44.27 15.84 33.26
C MET A 1 -45.22 15.89 32.08
N ASN A 2 -45.19 16.98 31.29
CA ASN A 2 -46.09 17.22 30.17
C ASN A 2 -46.02 16.05 29.15
N PRO A 3 -47.15 15.48 28.69
CA PRO A 3 -47.16 14.38 27.72
C PRO A 3 -46.38 14.70 26.43
N PHE A 4 -46.36 15.98 26.01
CA PHE A 4 -45.55 16.44 24.88
C PHE A 4 -44.04 16.31 25.14
N LEU A 5 -43.58 16.64 26.36
CA LEU A 5 -42.18 16.48 26.77
C LEU A 5 -41.77 14.99 26.82
N LYS A 6 -42.69 14.10 27.24
CA LYS A 6 -42.44 12.64 27.21
C LYS A 6 -42.27 12.13 25.78
N PHE A 7 -43.10 12.59 24.86
CA PHE A 7 -43.03 12.20 23.45
C PHE A 7 -41.71 12.66 22.79
N ILE A 8 -41.30 13.90 23.03
CA ILE A 8 -40.00 14.42 22.55
C ILE A 8 -38.84 13.61 23.13
N ALA A 9 -38.87 13.32 24.44
CA ALA A 9 -37.81 12.54 25.09
C ALA A 9 -37.67 11.15 24.46
N ILE A 10 -38.79 10.44 24.23
CA ILE A 10 -38.77 9.10 23.62
C ILE A 10 -38.24 9.16 22.18
N ILE A 11 -38.68 10.12 21.38
CA ILE A 11 -38.20 10.29 20.01
C ILE A 11 -36.72 10.65 19.97
N SER A 12 -36.21 11.42 20.92
CA SER A 12 -34.80 11.81 20.98
C SER A 12 -33.85 10.68 21.40
N ILE A 13 -34.35 9.63 22.08
CA ILE A 13 -33.54 8.48 22.48
C ILE A 13 -33.14 7.62 21.26
N ILE A 14 -34.03 7.46 20.28
CA ILE A 14 -33.77 6.66 19.08
C ILE A 14 -32.54 7.15 18.30
N PRO A 15 -32.43 8.42 17.87
CA PRO A 15 -31.24 8.92 17.18
C PRO A 15 -29.99 8.90 18.06
N LEU A 16 -30.12 9.05 19.38
CA LEU A 16 -28.99 8.90 20.31
C LEU A 16 -28.45 7.46 20.30
N LEU A 17 -29.33 6.46 20.40
CA LEU A 17 -28.94 5.05 20.35
C LEU A 17 -28.34 4.67 18.99
N ILE A 18 -28.90 5.17 17.89
CA ILE A 18 -28.33 5.01 16.55
C ILE A 18 -26.94 5.65 16.49
N GLY A 19 -26.79 6.88 16.98
CA GLY A 19 -25.51 7.57 17.02
C GLY A 19 -24.44 6.83 17.81
N LEU A 20 -24.80 6.28 18.98
CA LEU A 20 -23.92 5.44 19.80
C LEU A 20 -23.54 4.14 19.09
N TYR A 21 -24.49 3.49 18.43
CA TYR A 21 -24.25 2.26 17.67
C TYR A 21 -23.26 2.48 16.51
N PHE A 22 -23.32 3.64 15.84
CA PHE A 22 -22.43 4.00 14.74
C PHE A 22 -21.19 4.79 15.16
N PHE A 23 -21.01 5.07 16.44
CA PHE A 23 -19.93 5.94 16.94
C PHE A 23 -18.54 5.44 16.51
N ASP A 24 -18.29 4.15 16.65
CA ASP A 24 -17.03 3.52 16.26
C ASP A 24 -16.77 3.64 14.74
N ASN A 25 -17.83 3.55 13.92
CA ASN A 25 -17.71 3.73 12.47
C ASN A 25 -17.32 5.17 12.11
N ILE A 26 -17.90 6.16 12.80
CA ILE A 26 -17.61 7.58 12.60
C ILE A 26 -16.17 7.88 13.05
N LYS A 27 -15.80 7.45 14.26
CA LYS A 27 -14.44 7.62 14.80
C LYS A 27 -13.39 7.00 13.87
N GLY A 28 -13.60 5.75 13.45
CA GLY A 28 -12.68 5.05 12.54
C GLY A 28 -12.54 5.76 11.20
N TYR A 29 -13.61 6.33 10.65
CA TYR A 29 -13.56 7.09 9.40
C TYR A 29 -12.71 8.37 9.51
N TYR A 30 -12.81 9.10 10.63
CA TYR A 30 -11.96 10.27 10.85
C TYR A 30 -10.50 9.89 11.07
N ARG A 31 -10.22 8.80 11.79
CA ARG A 31 -8.84 8.27 11.91
C ARG A 31 -8.29 7.90 10.54
N PHE A 32 -9.05 7.17 9.73
CA PHE A 32 -8.70 6.85 8.35
C PHE A 32 -8.31 8.10 7.55
N LYS A 33 -9.14 9.16 7.56
CA LYS A 33 -8.81 10.41 6.87
C LYS A 33 -7.49 11.03 7.33
N LEU A 34 -7.25 11.06 8.65
CA LEU A 34 -6.00 11.57 9.20
C LEU A 34 -4.78 10.77 8.73
N TYR A 35 -4.89 9.43 8.65
CA TYR A 35 -3.82 8.60 8.09
C TYR A 35 -3.62 8.85 6.60
N CYS A 36 -4.69 8.98 5.82
CA CYS A 36 -4.61 9.31 4.40
C CYS A 36 -3.83 10.60 4.16
N GLU A 37 -4.18 11.67 4.89
CA GLU A 37 -3.56 12.99 4.72
C GLU A 37 -2.09 12.98 5.15
N LYS A 38 -1.78 12.32 6.27
CA LYS A 38 -0.41 12.32 6.83
C LYS A 38 0.53 11.36 6.11
N GLU A 39 0.07 10.14 5.87
CA GLU A 39 0.92 9.00 5.49
C GLU A 39 0.57 8.37 4.13
N GLY A 40 -0.57 8.72 3.54
CA GLY A 40 -0.98 8.16 2.24
C GLY A 40 -0.13 8.63 1.07
N GLY A 41 -0.11 7.82 0.00
CA GLY A 41 0.62 8.05 -1.25
C GLY A 41 2.14 7.95 -1.10
N LEU A 42 2.87 8.61 -2.01
CA LEU A 42 4.33 8.61 -2.02
C LEU A 42 4.91 9.54 -0.93
N LYS A 43 5.90 9.03 -0.22
CA LYS A 43 6.81 9.77 0.65
C LYS A 43 8.24 9.43 0.25
N VAL A 44 9.01 10.47 -0.09
CA VAL A 44 10.43 10.37 -0.40
C VAL A 44 11.21 10.97 0.76
N PHE A 45 11.92 10.13 1.50
CA PHE A 45 12.79 10.56 2.60
C PHE A 45 14.22 10.79 2.12
N ASP A 46 14.67 9.94 1.19
CA ASP A 46 15.97 10.02 0.55
C ASP A 46 15.81 9.64 -0.93
N PRO A 47 16.28 10.48 -1.88
CA PRO A 47 16.26 10.13 -3.29
C PRO A 47 17.05 8.85 -3.59
N ILE A 48 16.59 8.10 -4.57
CA ILE A 48 17.21 6.84 -4.99
C ILE A 48 18.07 7.11 -6.24
N LYS A 49 19.28 6.58 -6.29
CA LYS A 49 20.13 6.69 -7.49
C LYS A 49 19.55 5.83 -8.61
N LYS A 50 19.61 6.32 -9.85
CA LYS A 50 19.24 5.53 -11.04
C LYS A 50 20.21 4.37 -11.30
N GLY A 51 19.71 3.33 -11.96
CA GLY A 51 20.51 2.19 -12.42
C GLY A 51 20.99 1.25 -11.31
N VAL A 52 20.51 1.42 -10.08
CA VAL A 52 20.89 0.57 -8.94
C VAL A 52 20.15 -0.77 -8.92
N GLY A 53 20.71 -1.74 -8.23
CA GLY A 53 20.05 -3.02 -7.95
C GLY A 53 19.11 -2.94 -6.75
N LEU A 54 17.94 -3.58 -6.85
CA LEU A 54 17.02 -3.82 -5.74
C LEU A 54 17.05 -5.29 -5.33
N LEU A 55 17.00 -5.58 -4.04
CA LEU A 55 16.77 -6.91 -3.50
C LEU A 55 15.28 -7.09 -3.18
N ALA A 56 14.66 -8.12 -3.73
CA ALA A 56 13.30 -8.53 -3.39
C ALA A 56 13.31 -9.84 -2.60
N LYS A 57 12.29 -10.03 -1.75
CA LYS A 57 12.19 -11.22 -0.89
C LYS A 57 12.00 -12.52 -1.67
N ASN A 58 11.19 -12.47 -2.74
CA ASN A 58 10.80 -13.61 -3.55
C ASN A 58 10.51 -13.16 -4.99
N LYS A 59 10.15 -14.12 -5.85
CA LYS A 59 9.86 -13.87 -7.26
C LYS A 59 8.71 -12.89 -7.49
N GLU A 60 7.63 -12.97 -6.72
CA GLU A 60 6.46 -12.10 -6.88
C GLU A 60 6.80 -10.64 -6.57
N GLU A 61 7.47 -10.40 -5.44
CA GLU A 61 7.97 -9.07 -5.10
C GLU A 61 9.00 -8.58 -6.11
N ALA A 62 9.82 -9.48 -6.67
CA ALA A 62 10.79 -9.14 -7.70
C ALA A 62 10.12 -8.65 -8.98
N HIS A 63 9.08 -9.38 -9.45
CA HIS A 63 8.31 -8.98 -10.63
C HIS A 63 7.69 -7.60 -10.44
N SER A 64 7.11 -7.33 -9.27
CA SER A 64 6.55 -6.01 -8.94
C SER A 64 7.61 -4.92 -8.94
N ALA A 65 8.77 -5.14 -8.31
CA ALA A 65 9.86 -4.17 -8.26
C ALA A 65 10.48 -3.91 -9.65
N ALA A 66 10.52 -4.94 -10.49
CA ALA A 66 11.10 -4.89 -11.83
C ALA A 66 10.32 -4.00 -12.79
N LEU A 67 9.10 -3.59 -12.42
CA LEU A 67 8.28 -2.64 -13.19
C LEU A 67 8.76 -1.19 -13.11
N LEU A 68 9.65 -0.87 -12.16
CA LEU A 68 10.30 0.44 -12.08
C LEU A 68 11.23 0.65 -13.29
N GLU A 69 11.13 1.79 -13.94
CA GLU A 69 11.89 2.07 -15.16
C GLU A 69 13.35 2.44 -14.88
N ASN A 70 13.64 2.98 -13.68
CA ASN A 70 14.92 3.58 -13.35
C ASN A 70 15.90 2.68 -12.59
N ILE A 71 15.66 1.37 -12.54
CA ILE A 71 16.53 0.41 -11.85
C ILE A 71 17.42 -0.37 -12.82
N GLY A 72 18.57 -0.85 -12.33
CA GLY A 72 19.48 -1.69 -13.10
C GLY A 72 18.98 -3.12 -13.23
N PHE A 73 18.60 -3.71 -12.09
CA PHE A 73 18.09 -5.07 -11.96
C PHE A 73 17.34 -5.25 -10.63
N VAL A 74 16.53 -6.31 -10.54
CA VAL A 74 16.00 -6.79 -9.27
C VAL A 74 16.53 -8.19 -9.00
N ARG A 75 17.18 -8.36 -7.85
CA ARG A 75 17.67 -9.65 -7.37
C ARG A 75 16.64 -10.31 -6.47
N TYR A 76 16.42 -11.61 -6.63
CA TYR A 76 15.69 -12.41 -5.67
C TYR A 76 16.29 -13.81 -5.54
N LYS A 77 16.00 -14.47 -4.41
CA LYS A 77 16.36 -15.87 -4.17
C LYS A 77 15.14 -16.74 -4.45
N ASP A 78 15.28 -17.78 -5.26
CA ASP A 78 14.22 -18.75 -5.48
C ASP A 78 14.08 -19.74 -4.30
N GLU A 79 13.13 -20.66 -4.41
CA GLU A 79 12.85 -21.66 -3.37
C GLU A 79 13.99 -22.68 -3.23
N ASP A 80 14.72 -22.95 -4.30
CA ASP A 80 15.89 -23.85 -4.35
C ASP A 80 17.18 -23.17 -3.81
N GLY A 81 17.12 -21.87 -3.56
CA GLY A 81 18.18 -21.06 -3.01
C GLY A 81 19.13 -20.42 -4.03
N ASN A 82 18.81 -20.49 -5.32
CA ASN A 82 19.52 -19.81 -6.39
C ASN A 82 19.12 -18.34 -6.45
N PHE A 83 20.07 -17.49 -6.82
CA PHE A 83 19.81 -16.07 -7.03
C PHE A 83 19.64 -15.77 -8.52
N TYR A 84 18.65 -14.94 -8.83
CA TYR A 84 18.40 -14.43 -10.17
C TYR A 84 18.31 -12.92 -10.15
N ASP A 85 18.82 -12.30 -11.21
CA ASP A 85 18.60 -10.92 -11.55
C ASP A 85 17.57 -10.83 -12.67
N ILE A 86 16.58 -9.96 -12.50
CA ILE A 86 15.53 -9.74 -13.48
C ILE A 86 15.40 -8.27 -13.87
N LYS A 87 14.98 -8.05 -15.12
CA LYS A 87 14.56 -6.75 -15.64
C LYS A 87 13.31 -6.91 -16.47
N TYR A 88 12.34 -6.02 -16.32
CA TYR A 88 11.12 -6.06 -17.11
C TYR A 88 11.40 -5.65 -18.56
N LEU A 89 10.95 -6.48 -19.51
CA LEU A 89 11.11 -6.26 -20.95
C LEU A 89 9.88 -5.60 -21.59
N GLY A 90 8.78 -5.45 -20.85
CA GLY A 90 7.46 -5.11 -21.40
C GLY A 90 6.53 -6.31 -21.49
N GLY A 91 5.25 -6.09 -21.81
CA GLY A 91 4.25 -7.15 -21.93
C GLY A 91 3.44 -7.40 -20.65
N ASN A 92 2.99 -8.63 -20.40
CA ASN A 92 2.18 -8.95 -19.23
C ASN A 92 3.07 -9.25 -18.01
N PHE A 93 3.03 -8.40 -16.99
CA PHE A 93 3.84 -8.53 -15.76
C PHE A 93 3.55 -9.80 -14.93
N GLN A 94 2.45 -10.49 -15.20
CA GLN A 94 2.11 -11.77 -14.56
C GLN A 94 2.80 -12.97 -15.21
N VAL A 95 3.48 -12.78 -16.35
CA VAL A 95 4.10 -13.86 -17.12
C VAL A 95 5.61 -13.70 -17.14
N ASP A 96 6.32 -14.79 -16.83
CA ASP A 96 7.79 -14.81 -16.72
C ASP A 96 8.52 -14.35 -17.98
N VAL A 97 7.99 -14.64 -19.18
CA VAL A 97 8.63 -14.25 -20.46
C VAL A 97 8.68 -12.74 -20.67
N SER A 98 7.92 -11.97 -19.89
CA SER A 98 7.98 -10.50 -19.87
C SER A 98 9.20 -9.96 -19.11
N PHE A 99 10.05 -10.84 -18.57
CA PHE A 99 11.22 -10.48 -17.79
C PHE A 99 12.48 -11.14 -18.37
N ASP A 100 13.55 -10.36 -18.47
CA ASP A 100 14.89 -10.86 -18.74
C ASP A 100 15.44 -11.47 -17.46
N LYS A 101 15.23 -12.77 -17.27
CA LYS A 101 15.68 -13.52 -16.10
C LYS A 101 17.02 -14.19 -16.37
N LYS A 102 18.03 -13.84 -15.58
CA LYS A 102 19.38 -14.42 -15.67
C LYS A 102 19.89 -14.83 -14.28
N PRO A 103 20.79 -15.83 -14.18
CA PRO A 103 21.50 -16.08 -12.94
C PRO A 103 22.17 -14.80 -12.42
N ALA A 104 22.10 -14.57 -11.11
CA ALA A 104 22.57 -13.34 -10.52
C ALA A 104 24.10 -13.14 -10.66
N ASP A 105 24.53 -11.94 -11.01
CA ASP A 105 25.93 -11.56 -10.98
C ASP A 105 26.33 -11.16 -9.55
N LEU A 106 26.94 -12.09 -8.82
CA LEU A 106 27.32 -11.87 -7.42
C LEU A 106 28.43 -10.83 -7.23
N SER A 107 29.08 -10.36 -8.31
CA SER A 107 30.05 -9.25 -8.23
C SER A 107 29.38 -7.88 -8.05
N VAL A 108 28.09 -7.77 -8.36
CA VAL A 108 27.29 -6.56 -8.21
C VAL A 108 26.29 -6.75 -7.07
N GLU A 109 26.35 -5.91 -6.05
CA GLU A 109 25.45 -5.97 -4.90
C GLU A 109 24.25 -5.03 -5.05
N PRO A 110 23.03 -5.45 -4.66
CA PRO A 110 21.90 -4.53 -4.54
C PRO A 110 22.13 -3.49 -3.45
N ASN A 111 21.82 -2.22 -3.72
CA ASN A 111 21.97 -1.13 -2.74
C ASN A 111 20.72 -0.93 -1.87
N TYR A 112 19.57 -1.42 -2.34
CA TYR A 112 18.28 -1.22 -1.69
C TYR A 112 17.49 -2.53 -1.63
N GLN A 113 16.49 -2.56 -0.76
CA GLN A 113 15.52 -3.63 -0.65
C GLN A 113 14.13 -3.13 -1.04
N TRP A 114 13.47 -3.85 -1.95
CA TRP A 114 12.04 -3.70 -2.17
C TRP A 114 11.26 -4.53 -1.15
N LYS A 115 10.24 -3.93 -0.54
CA LYS A 115 9.35 -4.60 0.40
C LYS A 115 7.91 -4.29 0.06
N ASN A 116 7.10 -5.33 -0.10
CA ASN A 116 5.65 -5.19 -0.05
C ASN A 116 5.18 -5.02 1.41
N ILE A 117 4.36 -4.02 1.68
CA ILE A 117 3.69 -3.84 2.96
C ILE A 117 2.23 -4.27 2.79
N ASN A 118 1.76 -5.16 3.64
CA ASN A 118 0.34 -5.43 3.79
C ASN A 118 0.06 -5.79 5.25
N SER A 119 -0.62 -4.90 5.97
CA SER A 119 -0.81 -5.04 7.42
C SER A 119 -2.04 -4.28 7.92
N ASN A 120 -2.59 -4.71 9.06
CA ASN A 120 -3.54 -3.89 9.80
C ASN A 120 -2.80 -2.78 10.56
N VAL A 121 -3.41 -1.60 10.66
CA VAL A 121 -2.85 -0.49 11.45
C VAL A 121 -3.10 -0.76 12.92
N PHE A 122 -2.03 -0.91 13.70
CA PHE A 122 -2.11 -1.26 15.11
C PHE A 122 -2.90 -0.20 15.90
N GLY A 123 -3.82 -0.66 16.76
CA GLY A 123 -4.65 0.21 17.59
C GLY A 123 -5.80 0.89 16.85
N GLU A 124 -5.94 0.67 15.54
CA GLU A 124 -6.99 1.29 14.73
C GLU A 124 -8.09 0.29 14.36
N LEU A 125 -9.34 0.77 14.36
CA LEU A 125 -10.49 -0.06 14.08
C LEU A 125 -10.63 -0.28 12.56
N ARG A 126 -10.45 -1.53 12.10
CA ARG A 126 -10.69 -1.96 10.70
C ARG A 126 -9.97 -1.09 9.66
N LEU A 127 -8.80 -0.60 10.05
CA LEU A 127 -7.90 0.16 9.19
C LEU A 127 -6.73 -0.75 8.82
N SER A 128 -6.45 -0.86 7.52
CA SER A 128 -5.29 -1.57 7.00
C SER A 128 -4.47 -0.65 6.10
N LYS A 129 -3.22 -1.03 5.89
CA LYS A 129 -2.23 -0.35 5.07
C LYS A 129 -1.61 -1.37 4.14
N THR A 130 -1.64 -1.08 2.84
CA THR A 130 -0.86 -1.78 1.82
C THR A 130 0.11 -0.82 1.15
N GLY A 131 1.11 -1.33 0.44
CA GLY A 131 1.96 -0.53 -0.43
C GLY A 131 3.36 -1.08 -0.53
N TYR A 132 4.33 -0.19 -0.75
CA TYR A 132 5.70 -0.57 -1.03
C TYR A 132 6.68 0.32 -0.29
N GLU A 133 7.81 -0.26 0.12
CA GLU A 133 8.94 0.43 0.70
C GLU A 133 10.21 0.09 -0.07
N ILE A 134 11.06 1.10 -0.26
CA ILE A 134 12.43 0.95 -0.72
C ILE A 134 13.35 1.30 0.45
N PHE A 135 14.00 0.28 1.00
CA PHE A 135 14.91 0.40 2.13
C PHE A 135 16.36 0.51 1.66
N ASN A 136 17.13 1.44 2.18
CA ASN A 136 18.53 1.65 1.83
C ASN A 136 19.43 0.87 2.80
N PHE A 137 20.23 -0.07 2.29
CA PHE A 137 21.10 -0.89 3.14
C PHE A 137 22.21 -0.07 3.79
N SER A 138 22.83 0.87 3.06
CA SER A 138 23.94 1.67 3.56
C SER A 138 23.52 2.61 4.70
N LYS A 139 22.31 3.17 4.63
CA LYS A 139 21.78 4.09 5.65
C LYS A 139 20.95 3.39 6.74
N ASN A 140 20.62 2.11 6.54
CA ASN A 140 19.72 1.35 7.41
C ASN A 140 18.37 2.08 7.65
N SER A 141 17.81 2.69 6.61
CA SER A 141 16.60 3.51 6.67
C SER A 141 15.71 3.34 5.44
N VAL A 142 14.43 3.73 5.55
CA VAL A 142 13.52 3.75 4.40
C VAL A 142 13.79 4.99 3.57
N SER A 143 14.12 4.81 2.28
CA SER A 143 14.33 5.90 1.32
C SER A 143 13.02 6.37 0.71
N VAL A 144 12.16 5.43 0.31
CA VAL A 144 10.87 5.72 -0.31
C VAL A 144 9.80 4.82 0.29
N ARG A 145 8.63 5.38 0.54
CA ARG A 145 7.44 4.65 0.94
C ARG A 145 6.28 5.10 0.09
N TYR A 146 5.54 4.16 -0.47
CA TYR A 146 4.22 4.40 -1.01
C TYR A 146 3.20 3.64 -0.17
N SER A 147 2.15 4.30 0.30
CA SER A 147 1.15 3.66 1.16
C SER A 147 -0.28 3.97 0.72
N ILE A 148 -1.10 2.92 0.67
CA ILE A 148 -2.54 2.98 0.46
C ILE A 148 -3.19 2.51 1.76
N PHE A 149 -4.05 3.34 2.34
CA PHE A 149 -4.83 2.94 3.50
C PHE A 149 -6.22 2.49 3.06
N TYR A 150 -6.72 1.43 3.69
CA TYR A 150 -8.09 0.96 3.50
C TYR A 150 -8.84 0.94 4.82
N TYR A 151 -10.07 1.43 4.81
CA TYR A 151 -10.97 1.38 5.95
C TYR A 151 -12.26 0.63 5.62
N SER A 152 -12.60 -0.37 6.42
CA SER A 152 -13.89 -1.06 6.31
C SER A 152 -14.97 -0.32 7.09
N ARG A 153 -15.98 0.22 6.39
CA ARG A 153 -17.08 0.97 7.02
C ARG A 153 -17.92 0.09 7.95
N PHE A 154 -18.10 -1.18 7.58
CA PHE A 154 -18.86 -2.16 8.35
C PHE A 154 -17.98 -3.31 8.80
N ASP A 155 -18.36 -3.92 9.93
CA ASP A 155 -17.83 -5.23 10.33
C ASP A 155 -18.49 -6.28 9.43
N ARG A 156 -17.67 -6.92 8.57
CA ARG A 156 -18.18 -7.89 7.58
C ARG A 156 -19.01 -8.98 8.25
N ARG A 157 -18.58 -9.46 9.41
CA ARG A 157 -19.27 -10.53 10.18
C ARG A 157 -20.66 -10.14 10.65
N LYS A 158 -20.99 -8.84 10.62
CA LYS A 158 -22.30 -8.28 11.00
C LYS A 158 -23.09 -7.76 9.79
N THR A 159 -22.60 -7.99 8.58
CA THR A 159 -23.29 -7.63 7.34
C THR A 159 -23.91 -8.85 6.69
N LEU A 160 -25.04 -8.64 6.00
CA LEU A 160 -25.66 -9.68 5.19
C LEU A 160 -24.66 -10.13 4.11
N LEU A 161 -24.35 -11.43 4.06
CA LEU A 161 -23.41 -12.05 3.12
C LEU A 161 -21.96 -11.52 3.16
N ASP A 162 -21.48 -11.03 4.32
CA ASP A 162 -20.10 -10.54 4.48
C ASP A 162 -19.68 -9.49 3.43
N ALA A 163 -20.62 -8.64 3.01
CA ALA A 163 -20.42 -7.69 1.91
C ALA A 163 -19.21 -6.77 2.15
N PRO A 164 -18.32 -6.60 1.15
CA PRO A 164 -17.16 -5.72 1.28
C PRO A 164 -17.62 -4.25 1.36
N SER A 165 -16.98 -3.48 2.25
CA SER A 165 -17.33 -2.07 2.49
C SER A 165 -16.11 -1.17 2.63
N HIS A 166 -15.03 -1.54 1.94
CA HIS A 166 -13.75 -0.87 2.05
C HIS A 166 -13.72 0.40 1.23
N ILE A 167 -13.14 1.45 1.81
CA ILE A 167 -12.74 2.66 1.09
C ILE A 167 -11.23 2.76 1.16
N GLY A 168 -10.60 3.05 0.02
CA GLY A 168 -9.16 3.24 -0.09
C GLY A 168 -8.80 4.71 -0.25
N CYS A 169 -7.59 5.08 0.17
CA CYS A 169 -6.99 6.36 -0.17
C CYS A 169 -5.50 6.18 -0.49
N PHE A 170 -5.06 6.95 -1.47
CA PHE A 170 -3.67 7.21 -1.81
C PHE A 170 -3.62 8.70 -2.18
N ASN A 171 -2.53 9.41 -1.86
CA ASN A 171 -2.45 10.87 -2.09
C ASN A 171 -2.32 11.18 -3.59
N ASN A 172 -3.41 11.04 -4.36
CA ASN A 172 -3.77 11.92 -5.47
C ASN A 172 -5.12 11.49 -6.06
N PHE A 173 -6.02 12.47 -6.21
CA PHE A 173 -7.29 12.36 -6.91
C PHE A 173 -7.11 12.25 -8.45
N SER A 174 -6.13 11.50 -8.96
CA SER A 174 -5.94 11.37 -10.40
C SER A 174 -6.92 10.33 -10.97
N LYS A 175 -8.00 10.85 -11.54
CA LYS A 175 -9.13 10.14 -12.17
C LYS A 175 -8.82 9.34 -13.44
N ASP A 176 -7.56 9.02 -13.77
CA ASP A 176 -7.25 8.32 -15.02
C ASP A 176 -6.41 7.06 -14.78
N TYR A 177 -7.11 5.93 -14.72
CA TYR A 177 -6.56 4.58 -14.55
C TYR A 177 -6.55 3.84 -15.90
N ARG A 178 -5.73 4.30 -16.85
CA ARG A 178 -5.52 3.57 -18.10
C ARG A 178 -4.03 3.30 -18.31
N TYR A 179 -3.66 2.04 -18.04
CA TYR A 179 -2.43 1.34 -18.46
C TYR A 179 -1.09 1.86 -17.90
N LYS A 180 -0.34 0.92 -17.28
CA LYS A 180 0.72 1.11 -16.26
C LYS A 180 0.17 1.66 -14.95
N ASP A 181 0.31 0.90 -13.87
CA ASP A 181 -0.16 1.30 -12.55
C ASP A 181 0.48 2.67 -12.21
N PRO A 182 -0.32 3.75 -12.06
CA PRO A 182 0.19 5.09 -11.77
C PRO A 182 1.12 5.11 -10.55
N LEU A 183 0.98 4.13 -9.66
CA LEU A 183 1.87 3.86 -8.54
C LEU A 183 3.34 3.74 -8.93
N PHE A 184 3.69 2.93 -9.94
CA PHE A 184 5.10 2.73 -10.29
C PHE A 184 5.71 3.99 -10.90
N LYS A 185 4.93 4.75 -11.68
CA LYS A 185 5.37 6.05 -12.20
C LYS A 185 5.63 7.05 -11.08
N GLU A 186 4.78 7.04 -10.05
CA GLU A 186 4.97 7.91 -8.88
C GLU A 186 6.24 7.53 -8.13
N ILE A 187 6.46 6.23 -7.87
CA ILE A 187 7.70 5.75 -7.23
C ILE A 187 8.93 6.05 -8.10
N ASP A 188 8.85 5.89 -9.42
CA ASP A 188 9.93 6.23 -10.36
C ASP A 188 10.33 7.71 -10.29
N SER A 189 9.42 8.61 -9.93
CA SER A 189 9.74 10.04 -9.73
C SER A 189 10.70 10.31 -8.57
N ALA A 190 10.86 9.35 -7.65
CA ALA A 190 11.81 9.43 -6.54
C ALA A 190 13.27 9.14 -6.95
N PHE A 191 13.49 8.67 -8.20
CA PHE A 191 14.83 8.37 -8.71
C PHE A 191 15.53 9.61 -9.28
N GLN A 192 16.75 9.87 -8.83
CA GLN A 192 17.58 11.01 -9.22
C GLN A 192 18.95 10.54 -9.76
N ASN A 193 19.59 11.40 -10.57
CA ASN A 193 20.89 11.13 -11.20
C ASN A 193 22.03 11.11 -10.18
#